data_AF-A0A1E7M0Z7-F1
#
_entry.id   AF-A0A1E7M0Z7-F1
#
_cell.length_a   1.000
_cell.length_b   1.000
_cell.length_c   1.000
_cell.angle_alpha   90.00
_cell.angle_beta   90.00
_cell.angle_gamma   90.00
#
_symmetry.space_group_name_H-M   'P 1'
#
loop_
_entity.id
_entity.type
_entity.pdbx_description
1 polymer ?
#
loop_
_entity_poly.entity_id
_entity_poly.type
_entity_poly.pdbx_seq_one_letter_code
_entity_poly.pdbx_strand_id
1 'polypeptide(L)'
;MIVGNADKGDRLRVKLVDGWEEDGNWGGYLQITRGDYKGYYLDSKDGWVHPYSSKYDPITFVDKGDWYEIRQTRDLNGSALITEGDTLRFRPSTPGHWHILDS
;
A
#
# COMPACT_ATOMS: atom_id res chain seq x y z
N MET A 1 2.90 -1.67 -10.10
CA MET A 1 3.54 -0.52 -9.41
C MET A 1 2.46 0.40 -8.82
N ILE A 2 2.40 0.65 -7.51
CA ILE A 2 1.46 1.64 -6.96
C ILE A 2 2.06 3.04 -7.15
N VAL A 3 1.33 3.96 -7.79
CA VAL A 3 1.78 5.33 -8.07
C VAL A 3 0.88 6.30 -7.31
N GLY A 4 1.43 6.96 -6.29
CA GLY A 4 0.82 8.15 -5.68
C GLY A 4 1.26 9.41 -6.45
N ASN A 5 0.31 10.30 -6.79
CA ASN A 5 0.63 11.59 -7.39
C ASN A 5 1.18 12.54 -6.31
N ALA A 6 2.50 12.68 -6.25
CA ALA A 6 3.14 13.80 -5.60
C ALA A 6 3.61 14.77 -6.70
N ASP A 7 3.16 16.02 -6.63
CA ASP A 7 3.53 17.06 -7.58
C ASP A 7 5.05 17.26 -7.61
N LYS A 8 5.61 17.25 -8.83
CA LYS A 8 7.03 17.45 -9.19
C LYS A 8 7.99 16.28 -8.86
N GLY A 9 8.10 15.36 -9.82
CA GLY A 9 9.39 14.76 -10.20
C GLY A 9 9.78 13.43 -9.54
N ASP A 10 9.42 13.20 -8.29
CA ASP A 10 9.76 11.94 -7.61
C ASP A 10 8.51 11.18 -7.16
N ARG A 11 7.90 10.50 -8.14
CA ARG A 11 6.89 9.47 -7.87
C ARG A 11 7.47 8.43 -6.92
N LEU A 12 6.77 8.19 -5.82
CA LEU A 12 7.01 7.04 -4.96
C LEU A 12 6.90 5.78 -5.82
N ARG A 13 7.97 5.00 -5.87
CA ARG A 13 7.98 3.71 -6.57
C ARG A 13 8.14 2.61 -5.56
N VAL A 14 7.21 1.67 -5.60
CA VAL A 14 7.25 0.46 -4.80
C VAL A 14 7.12 -0.77 -5.65
N LYS A 15 7.69 -1.87 -5.16
CA LYS A 15 7.44 -3.23 -5.63
C LYS A 15 6.81 -4.03 -4.50
N LEU A 16 6.01 -5.02 -4.87
CA LEU A 16 5.57 -6.04 -3.93
C LEU A 16 6.71 -7.04 -3.71
N VAL A 17 7.00 -7.37 -2.46
CA VAL A 17 7.92 -8.45 -2.09
C VAL A 17 7.24 -9.39 -1.11
N ASP A 18 7.73 -10.64 -1.07
CA ASP A 18 7.16 -11.74 -0.28
C ASP A 18 5.66 -11.84 -0.48
N GLY A 19 5.29 -11.90 -1.76
CA GLY A 19 3.91 -11.97 -2.19
C GLY A 19 3.23 -13.24 -1.72
N TRP A 20 1.93 -13.14 -1.49
CA TRP A 20 1.05 -14.26 -1.19
C TRP A 20 -0.24 -14.14 -1.99
N GLU A 21 -0.90 -15.27 -2.17
CA GLU A 21 -2.22 -15.38 -2.82
C GLU A 21 -3.01 -16.49 -2.11
N GLU A 22 -4.25 -16.19 -1.71
CA GLU A 22 -5.13 -17.09 -0.98
C GLU A 22 -6.60 -16.65 -1.14
N ASP A 23 -7.49 -17.60 -1.44
CA ASP A 23 -8.95 -17.37 -1.57
C ASP A 23 -9.32 -16.18 -2.48
N GLY A 24 -8.58 -15.98 -3.57
CA GLY A 24 -8.79 -14.89 -4.52
C GLY A 24 -8.29 -13.52 -4.05
N ASN A 25 -7.70 -13.44 -2.86
CA ASN A 25 -6.96 -12.27 -2.38
C ASN A 25 -5.47 -12.46 -2.61
N TRP A 26 -4.76 -11.36 -2.81
CA TRP A 26 -3.31 -11.39 -2.91
C TRP A 26 -2.70 -10.17 -2.22
N GLY A 27 -1.42 -10.27 -1.88
CA GLY A 27 -0.79 -9.26 -1.05
C GLY A 27 0.69 -9.52 -0.82
N GLY A 28 1.29 -8.74 0.07
CA GLY A 28 2.70 -8.81 0.41
C GLY A 28 3.18 -7.52 1.05
N TYR A 29 4.48 -7.23 0.96
CA TYR A 29 5.06 -6.01 1.53
C TYR A 29 5.47 -5.04 0.43
N LEU A 30 5.16 -3.75 0.63
CA LEU A 30 5.50 -2.70 -0.33
C LEU A 30 6.91 -2.17 -0.05
N GLN A 31 7.89 -2.61 -0.83
CA GLN A 31 9.27 -2.13 -0.70
C GLN A 31 9.53 -0.94 -1.65
N ILE A 32 10.08 0.15 -1.10
CA ILE A 32 10.47 1.35 -1.85
C ILE A 32 11.66 1.03 -2.75
N THR A 33 11.55 1.36 -4.03
CA THR A 33 12.56 1.05 -5.05
C THR A 33 13.38 2.27 -5.50
N ARG A 34 13.00 3.48 -5.10
CA ARG A 34 13.64 4.74 -5.52
C ARG A 34 13.66 5.78 -4.39
N GLY A 35 14.72 6.62 -4.36
CA GLY A 35 14.90 7.71 -3.40
C GLY A 35 15.73 7.32 -2.17
N ASP A 36 15.82 8.22 -1.20
CA ASP A 36 16.64 8.07 0.02
C ASP A 36 16.21 6.89 0.90
N TYR A 37 14.95 6.47 0.78
CA TYR A 37 14.37 5.33 1.51
C TYR A 37 14.36 4.03 0.68
N LYS A 38 15.17 3.93 -0.37
CA LYS A 38 15.26 2.69 -1.16
C LYS A 38 15.60 1.50 -0.25
N GLY A 39 14.79 0.44 -0.35
CA GLY A 39 14.91 -0.77 0.46
C GLY A 39 14.04 -0.79 1.72
N TYR A 40 13.52 0.37 2.15
CA TYR A 40 12.54 0.47 3.23
C TYR A 40 11.16 0.02 2.76
N TYR A 41 10.27 -0.23 3.71
CA TYR A 41 8.89 -0.68 3.49
C TYR A 41 7.92 0.46 3.77
N LEU A 42 6.90 0.62 2.93
CA LEU A 42 5.76 1.46 3.24
C LEU A 42 4.84 0.69 4.18
N ASP A 43 4.70 1.20 5.38
CA ASP A 43 3.94 0.57 6.45
C ASP A 43 3.33 1.65 7.36
N SER A 44 2.49 1.24 8.29
CA SER A 44 1.82 2.12 9.25
C SER A 44 1.73 1.44 10.60
N LYS A 45 2.06 2.16 11.68
CA LYS A 45 1.94 1.64 13.05
C LYS A 45 0.90 2.39 13.89
N ASP A 46 0.58 3.60 13.48
CA ASP A 46 -0.32 4.54 14.15
C ASP A 46 -1.44 5.03 13.20
N GLY A 47 -1.53 4.40 12.03
CA GLY A 47 -2.43 4.74 10.95
C GLY A 47 -1.76 5.55 9.84
N TRP A 48 -0.66 6.26 10.09
CA TRP A 48 0.00 7.05 9.05
C TRP A 48 1.04 6.22 8.29
N VAL A 49 1.10 6.39 6.97
CA VAL A 49 2.05 5.65 6.13
C VAL A 49 3.42 6.30 6.21
N HIS A 50 4.41 5.53 6.65
CA HIS A 50 5.82 5.95 6.74
C HIS A 50 6.75 4.90 6.13
N PRO A 51 7.95 5.31 5.68
CA PRO A 51 9.03 4.37 5.40
C PRO A 51 9.57 3.76 6.69
N TYR A 52 9.63 2.43 6.76
CA TYR A 52 10.25 1.70 7.86
C TYR A 52 11.35 0.76 7.37
N SER A 53 12.42 0.61 8.16
CA SER A 53 13.53 -0.29 7.83
C SER A 53 13.18 -1.78 7.99
N SER A 54 12.02 -2.08 8.58
CA SER A 54 11.51 -3.43 8.85
C SER A 54 10.09 -3.57 8.32
N LYS A 55 9.68 -4.82 8.08
CA LYS A 55 8.30 -5.19 7.76
C LYS A 55 7.48 -5.25 9.05
N TYR A 56 6.27 -4.71 9.05
CA TYR A 56 5.29 -4.94 10.10
C TYR A 56 4.13 -5.75 9.53
N ASP A 57 3.09 -5.08 9.04
CA ASP A 57 1.88 -5.73 8.56
C ASP A 57 1.89 -5.83 7.03
N PRO A 58 1.55 -6.99 6.46
CA PRO A 58 1.42 -7.12 5.02
C PRO A 58 0.22 -6.31 4.52
N ILE A 59 0.26 -5.98 3.23
CA ILE A 59 -0.82 -5.34 2.51
C ILE A 59 -1.61 -6.40 1.74
N THR A 60 -2.94 -6.32 1.81
CA THR A 60 -3.87 -7.07 0.96
C THR A 60 -4.43 -6.16 -0.12
N PHE A 61 -4.47 -6.66 -1.36
CA PHE A 61 -5.23 -6.08 -2.46
C PHE A 61 -6.52 -6.87 -2.62
N VAL A 62 -7.64 -6.19 -2.46
CA VAL A 62 -8.98 -6.76 -2.66
C VAL A 62 -9.50 -6.26 -3.99
N ASP A 63 -9.59 -7.16 -4.96
CA ASP A 63 -10.11 -6.86 -6.29
C ASP A 63 -11.62 -6.56 -6.23
N LYS A 64 -12.04 -5.45 -6.84
CA LYS A 64 -13.44 -5.04 -6.98
C LYS A 64 -13.92 -5.01 -8.42
N GLY A 65 -13.11 -5.50 -9.35
CA GLY A 65 -13.36 -5.55 -10.78
C GLY A 65 -12.64 -4.42 -11.52
N ASP A 66 -13.03 -3.17 -11.28
CA ASP A 66 -12.48 -1.98 -11.94
C ASP A 66 -11.49 -1.18 -11.08
N TRP A 67 -11.41 -1.49 -9.79
CA TRP A 67 -10.50 -0.87 -8.82
C TRP A 67 -10.14 -1.85 -7.69
N TYR A 68 -9.22 -1.45 -6.81
CA TYR A 68 -8.75 -2.23 -5.66
C TYR A 68 -8.99 -1.51 -4.34
N GLU A 69 -9.50 -2.22 -3.34
CA GLU A 69 -9.28 -1.83 -1.94
C GLU A 69 -7.88 -2.29 -1.53
N ILE A 70 -7.15 -1.44 -0.82
CA ILE A 70 -5.85 -1.78 -0.26
C ILE A 70 -6.02 -1.80 1.25
N ARG A 71 -5.64 -2.90 1.92
CA ARG A 71 -5.82 -3.08 3.38
C ARG A 71 -4.51 -3.47 4.04
N GLN A 72 -4.28 -2.97 5.25
CA GLN A 72 -3.12 -3.32 6.06
C GLN A 72 -3.47 -4.44 7.04
N THR A 73 -3.19 -5.65 6.60
CA THR A 73 -3.24 -6.97 7.26
C THR A 73 -3.45 -8.01 6.15
N ARG A 74 -3.34 -9.30 6.47
CA ARG A 74 -3.65 -10.41 5.56
C ARG A 74 -5.14 -10.74 5.50
N ASP A 75 -5.89 -10.43 6.56
CA ASP A 75 -7.35 -10.60 6.58
C ASP A 75 -8.10 -9.40 5.94
N LEU A 76 -9.38 -9.59 5.63
CA LEU A 76 -10.20 -8.52 5.04
C LEU A 76 -10.72 -7.50 6.07
N ASN A 77 -10.39 -7.66 7.36
CA ASN A 77 -10.83 -6.78 8.44
C ASN A 77 -9.83 -5.66 8.74
N GLY A 78 -8.69 -5.62 8.04
CA GLY A 78 -7.68 -4.59 8.22
C GLY A 78 -8.15 -3.19 7.90
N SER A 79 -7.39 -2.25 8.45
CA SER A 79 -7.48 -0.82 8.12
C SER A 79 -7.30 -0.61 6.62
N ALA A 80 -8.21 0.14 6.00
CA ALA A 80 -8.14 0.43 4.58
C ALA A 80 -7.23 1.63 4.32
N LEU A 81 -6.51 1.60 3.20
CA LEU A 81 -5.73 2.72 2.71
C LEU A 81 -6.66 3.79 2.16
N ILE A 82 -6.50 5.00 2.67
CA ILE A 82 -7.19 6.20 2.20
C ILE A 82 -6.20 7.35 2.01
N THR A 83 -6.66 8.41 1.35
CA THR A 83 -6.01 9.72 1.37
C THR A 83 -6.65 10.60 2.44
N GLU A 84 -5.84 11.20 3.29
CA GLU A 84 -6.26 12.26 4.23
C GLU A 84 -5.46 13.53 3.88
N GLY A 85 -6.11 14.48 3.21
CA GLY A 85 -5.40 15.59 2.56
C GLY A 85 -4.46 15.09 1.46
N ASP A 86 -3.18 15.42 1.57
CA ASP A 86 -2.09 15.02 0.68
C ASP A 86 -1.31 13.79 1.18
N THR A 87 -1.77 13.15 2.26
CA THR A 87 -1.07 12.04 2.92
C THR A 87 -1.84 10.72 2.85
N LEU A 88 -1.11 9.61 2.89
CA LEU A 88 -1.66 8.27 2.91
C LEU A 88 -1.86 7.79 4.36
N ARG A 89 -3.00 7.16 4.62
CA ARG A 89 -3.36 6.67 5.95
C ARG A 89 -4.10 5.33 5.88
N PHE A 90 -3.76 4.40 6.75
CA PHE A 90 -4.54 3.21 7.06
C PHE A 90 -5.43 3.45 8.27
N ARG A 91 -6.75 3.27 8.12
CA ARG A 91 -7.68 3.35 9.26
C ARG A 91 -8.95 2.52 9.02
N PRO A 92 -9.73 2.19 10.08
CA PRO A 92 -11.02 1.54 9.93
C PRO A 92 -12.05 2.56 9.41
N SER A 93 -12.00 2.87 8.12
CA SER A 93 -12.93 3.77 7.43
C SER A 93 -13.42 3.14 6.12
N THR A 94 -14.30 3.85 5.42
CA THR A 94 -14.62 3.56 4.01
C THR A 94 -13.32 3.45 3.21
N PRO A 95 -13.10 2.34 2.48
CA PRO A 95 -11.89 2.15 1.70
C PRO A 95 -11.71 3.18 0.59
N GLY A 96 -10.46 3.58 0.35
CA GLY A 96 -10.08 4.32 -0.85
C GLY A 96 -10.20 3.44 -2.10
N HIS A 97 -10.50 4.07 -3.24
CA HIS A 97 -10.59 3.39 -4.52
C HIS A 97 -9.27 3.56 -5.28
N TRP A 98 -8.54 2.47 -5.51
CA TRP A 98 -7.20 2.53 -6.07
C TRP A 98 -7.13 1.82 -7.42
N HIS A 99 -6.48 2.45 -8.39
CA HIS A 99 -6.06 1.78 -9.62
C HIS A 99 -4.59 1.40 -9.51
N ILE A 100 -4.29 0.13 -9.74
CA ILE A 100 -2.91 -0.37 -9.77
C ILE A 100 -2.46 -0.32 -11.23
N LEU A 101 -1.41 0.45 -11.50
CA LEU A 101 -0.77 0.47 -12.80
C LEU A 101 0.34 -0.57 -12.80
N ASP A 102 0.20 -1.64 -13.56
CA ASP A 102 1.30 -2.55 -13.83
C ASP A 102 2.11 -2.06 -15.05
N SER A 103 3.43 -2.13 -14.95
CA SER A 103 4.36 -1.57 -15.97
C SER A 103 5.48 -2.53 -16.25
#